data_AF-A4J2R6-F1
#
_entry.id   AF-A4J2R6-F1
#
_cell.length_a   1.000
_cell.length_b   1.000
_cell.length_c   1.000
_cell.angle_alpha   90.00
_cell.angle_beta   90.00
_cell.angle_gamma   90.00
#
_symmetry.space_group_name_H-M   'P 1'
#
loop_
_entity.id
_entity.type
_entity.pdbx_description
1 polymer ?
#
loop_
_entity_poly.entity_id
_entity_poly.type
_entity_poly.pdbx_seq_one_letter_code
_entity_poly.pdbx_strand_id
1 'polypeptide(L)'
;MKDLIPNVLRKKDGFAQILLLLVFLPLSIFSFVYSTTITQAVTVHDLDVQKGLERAAKSAVMQVTKESQADGRPRINTTNAQAVFQQQLAKNLGLDETTLNPLSGSQVTRPDYVLFVYNVDADYASGGAYLATKYVFSGGSLTSQSLSPTGYPTTFSVSDTDIVMGDSGAIKVTLDRPGAVAFVKTNMTRVTGTGPETITKWVSAKIISRNGI
;
A
#
# COMPACT_ATOMS: atom_id res chain seq x y z
N MET A 1 -34.48 -41.37 -22.70
CA MET A 1 -33.19 -41.10 -22.01
C MET A 1 -32.74 -42.20 -21.04
N LYS A 2 -33.41 -43.35 -20.93
CA LYS A 2 -32.98 -44.50 -20.10
C LYS A 2 -32.16 -45.56 -20.85
N ASP A 3 -32.15 -45.54 -22.19
CA ASP A 3 -31.52 -46.59 -23.03
C ASP A 3 -30.11 -46.24 -23.57
N LEU A 4 -29.54 -45.10 -23.18
CA LEU A 4 -28.19 -44.69 -23.64
C LEU A 4 -27.05 -45.21 -22.76
N ILE A 5 -27.36 -45.74 -21.57
CA ILE A 5 -26.37 -46.20 -20.59
C ILE A 5 -25.86 -47.64 -20.86
N PRO A 6 -26.68 -48.62 -21.29
CA PRO A 6 -26.18 -50.01 -21.40
C PRO A 6 -25.27 -50.23 -22.62
N ASN A 7 -25.42 -49.44 -23.69
CA ASN A 7 -24.70 -49.67 -24.95
C ASN A 7 -23.29 -49.06 -25.00
N VAL A 8 -22.99 -48.07 -24.16
CA VAL A 8 -21.64 -47.46 -24.09
C VAL A 8 -20.67 -48.38 -23.34
N LEU A 9 -21.15 -49.16 -22.37
CA LEU A 9 -20.33 -50.06 -21.55
C LEU A 9 -19.87 -51.35 -22.28
N ARG A 10 -20.42 -51.64 -23.47
CA ARG A 10 -20.17 -52.89 -24.20
C ARG A 10 -19.14 -52.76 -25.33
N LYS A 11 -18.73 -51.53 -25.70
CA LYS A 11 -17.61 -51.29 -26.62
C LYS A 11 -16.33 -51.07 -25.82
N LYS A 12 -15.23 -51.75 -26.20
CA LYS A 12 -13.89 -51.57 -25.60
C LYS A 12 -13.45 -50.10 -25.57
N ASP A 13 -13.99 -49.29 -26.47
CA ASP A 13 -13.72 -47.85 -26.57
C ASP A 13 -14.42 -47.02 -25.47
N GLY A 14 -15.58 -47.48 -24.97
CA GLY A 14 -16.34 -46.78 -23.92
C GLY A 14 -15.70 -46.91 -22.53
N PHE A 15 -15.05 -48.04 -22.26
CA PHE A 15 -14.27 -48.22 -21.02
C PHE A 15 -13.04 -47.32 -21.00
N ALA A 16 -12.35 -47.15 -22.13
CA ALA A 16 -11.24 -46.22 -22.27
C ALA A 16 -11.66 -44.76 -22.08
N GLN A 17 -12.84 -44.37 -22.60
CA GLN A 17 -13.40 -43.02 -22.40
C GLN A 17 -13.75 -42.75 -20.93
N ILE A 18 -14.31 -43.74 -20.21
CA ILE A 18 -14.61 -43.60 -18.78
C ILE A 18 -13.33 -43.51 -17.95
N LEU A 19 -12.31 -44.31 -18.25
CA LEU A 19 -11.00 -44.24 -17.60
C LEU A 19 -10.32 -42.88 -17.83
N LEU A 20 -10.37 -42.37 -19.06
CA LEU A 20 -9.82 -41.07 -19.40
C LEU A 20 -10.56 -39.95 -18.66
N LEU A 21 -11.90 -39.99 -18.60
CA LEU A 21 -12.70 -39.07 -17.81
C LEU A 21 -12.34 -39.14 -16.31
N LEU A 22 -12.15 -40.34 -15.76
CA LEU A 22 -11.85 -40.57 -14.35
C LEU A 22 -10.45 -40.03 -13.95
N VAL A 23 -9.50 -39.98 -14.89
CA VAL A 23 -8.17 -39.36 -14.69
C VAL A 23 -8.21 -37.87 -14.98
N PHE A 24 -8.96 -37.44 -15.99
CA PHE A 24 -9.02 -36.05 -16.41
C PHE A 24 -9.78 -35.15 -15.43
N LEU A 25 -10.82 -35.68 -14.78
CA LEU A 25 -11.63 -34.96 -13.81
C LEU A 25 -10.82 -34.54 -12.56
N PRO A 26 -10.07 -35.42 -11.87
CA PRO A 26 -9.23 -35.00 -10.75
C PRO A 26 -8.12 -34.03 -11.21
N LEU A 27 -7.50 -34.24 -12.37
CA LEU A 27 -6.51 -33.30 -12.92
C LEU A 27 -7.11 -31.90 -13.16
N SER A 28 -8.35 -31.83 -13.67
CA SER A 28 -9.06 -30.57 -13.88
C SER A 28 -9.36 -29.86 -12.56
N ILE A 29 -9.80 -30.60 -11.53
CA ILE A 29 -10.03 -30.06 -10.19
C ILE A 29 -8.71 -29.55 -9.60
N PHE A 30 -7.62 -30.32 -9.69
CA PHE A 30 -6.30 -29.91 -9.22
C PHE A 30 -5.83 -28.63 -9.92
N SER A 31 -5.97 -28.54 -11.24
CA SER A 31 -5.62 -27.34 -12.00
C SER A 31 -6.44 -26.12 -11.57
N PHE A 32 -7.74 -26.30 -11.33
CA PHE A 32 -8.62 -25.21 -10.91
C PHE A 32 -8.27 -24.72 -9.51
N VAL A 33 -8.08 -25.63 -8.55
CA VAL A 33 -7.66 -25.31 -7.17
C VAL A 33 -6.30 -24.64 -7.13
N TYR A 34 -5.34 -25.10 -7.93
CA TYR A 34 -4.01 -24.52 -8.00
C TYR A 34 -4.05 -23.07 -8.54
N SER A 35 -4.84 -22.84 -9.59
CA SER A 35 -5.02 -21.51 -10.19
C SER A 35 -5.69 -20.51 -9.24
N THR A 36 -6.73 -20.92 -8.52
CA THR A 36 -7.43 -20.05 -7.56
C THR A 36 -6.59 -19.72 -6.35
N THR A 37 -5.85 -20.69 -5.81
CA THR A 37 -5.02 -20.50 -4.61
C THR A 37 -3.89 -19.50 -4.86
N ILE A 38 -3.21 -19.58 -6.01
CA ILE A 38 -2.12 -18.65 -6.35
C ILE A 38 -2.65 -17.22 -6.53
N THR A 39 -3.78 -17.07 -7.23
CA THR A 39 -4.38 -15.76 -7.49
C THR A 39 -4.84 -15.08 -6.20
N GLN A 40 -5.42 -15.86 -5.27
CA GLN A 40 -5.86 -15.35 -3.98
C GLN A 40 -4.69 -14.94 -3.08
N ALA A 41 -3.62 -15.72 -3.02
CA ALA A 41 -2.45 -15.40 -2.20
C ALA A 41 -1.82 -14.06 -2.59
N VAL A 42 -1.59 -13.83 -3.89
CA VAL A 42 -1.02 -12.55 -4.38
C VAL A 42 -1.96 -11.37 -4.08
N THR A 43 -3.26 -11.55 -4.28
CA THR A 43 -4.25 -10.46 -4.10
C THR A 43 -4.40 -10.06 -2.63
N VAL A 44 -4.39 -11.03 -1.69
CA VAL A 44 -4.55 -10.74 -0.26
C VAL A 44 -3.35 -9.97 0.28
N HIS A 45 -2.13 -10.37 -0.09
CA HIS A 45 -0.91 -9.70 0.36
C HIS A 45 -0.79 -8.26 -0.14
N ASP A 46 -1.17 -8.03 -1.40
CA ASP A 46 -1.20 -6.69 -1.98
C ASP A 46 -2.19 -5.75 -1.26
N LEU A 47 -3.35 -6.29 -0.87
CA LEU A 47 -4.37 -5.57 -0.10
C LEU A 47 -3.90 -5.26 1.34
N ASP A 48 -3.14 -6.15 1.96
CA ASP A 48 -2.63 -5.93 3.32
C ASP A 48 -1.60 -4.81 3.36
N VAL A 49 -0.67 -4.77 2.40
CA VAL A 49 0.28 -3.66 2.27
C VAL A 49 -0.45 -2.34 2.01
N GLN A 50 -1.44 -2.34 1.12
CA GLN A 50 -2.22 -1.15 0.82
C GLN A 50 -2.99 -0.62 2.04
N LYS A 51 -3.70 -1.50 2.77
CA LYS A 51 -4.43 -1.13 4.00
C LYS A 51 -3.49 -0.67 5.11
N GLY A 52 -2.33 -1.33 5.24
CA GLY A 52 -1.30 -0.95 6.21
C GLY A 52 -0.74 0.44 5.94
N LEU A 53 -0.46 0.75 4.67
CA LEU A 53 -0.03 2.07 4.22
C LEU A 53 -1.12 3.12 4.45
N GLU A 54 -2.38 2.81 4.13
CA GLU A 54 -3.51 3.72 4.32
C GLU A 54 -3.69 4.12 5.79
N ARG A 55 -3.63 3.15 6.70
CA ARG A 55 -3.70 3.42 8.16
C ARG A 55 -2.53 4.28 8.62
N ALA A 56 -1.31 3.96 8.17
CA ALA A 56 -0.13 4.75 8.52
C ALA A 56 -0.24 6.20 8.04
N ALA A 57 -0.66 6.42 6.79
CA ALA A 57 -0.86 7.77 6.24
C ALA A 57 -1.96 8.54 6.98
N LYS A 58 -3.08 7.89 7.32
CA LYS A 58 -4.14 8.50 8.14
C LYS A 58 -3.63 8.91 9.51
N SER A 59 -2.90 8.03 10.20
CA SER A 59 -2.31 8.34 11.51
C SER A 59 -1.29 9.49 11.45
N ALA A 60 -0.52 9.58 10.36
CA ALA A 60 0.42 10.68 10.11
C ALA A 60 -0.31 12.02 9.97
N VAL A 61 -1.38 12.05 9.15
CA VAL A 61 -2.20 13.25 8.92
C VAL A 61 -2.96 13.69 10.18
N MET A 62 -3.24 12.77 11.11
CA MET A 62 -3.84 13.08 12.40
C MET A 62 -2.88 13.73 13.41
N GLN A 63 -1.57 13.84 13.09
CA GLN A 63 -0.60 14.51 13.96
C GLN A 63 -0.69 16.03 13.84
N VAL A 64 -1.79 16.60 14.29
CA VAL A 64 -2.07 18.05 14.22
C VAL A 64 -1.42 18.78 15.39
N THR A 65 -0.91 19.99 15.16
CA THR A 65 -0.41 20.84 16.26
C THR A 65 -1.55 21.35 17.13
N LYS A 66 -1.35 21.41 18.45
CA LYS A 66 -2.37 21.87 19.39
C LYS A 66 -2.86 23.29 19.09
N GLU A 67 -1.94 24.17 18.70
CA GLU A 67 -2.21 25.56 18.35
C GLU A 67 -3.14 25.67 17.14
N SER A 68 -2.80 24.98 16.05
CA SER A 68 -3.62 24.98 14.82
C SER A 68 -4.99 24.32 15.02
N GLN A 69 -5.06 23.31 15.90
CA GLN A 69 -6.32 22.69 16.28
C GLN A 69 -7.20 23.65 17.09
N ALA A 70 -6.62 24.43 18.00
CA ALA A 70 -7.34 25.42 18.82
C ALA A 70 -7.89 26.58 17.98
N ASP A 71 -7.16 27.01 16.95
CA ASP A 71 -7.61 28.05 16.00
C ASP A 71 -8.64 27.53 14.97
N GLY A 72 -8.92 26.23 14.95
CA GLY A 72 -9.85 25.62 13.99
C GLY A 72 -9.30 25.47 12.56
N ARG A 73 -8.01 25.75 12.35
CA ARG A 73 -7.26 25.61 11.10
C ARG A 73 -6.20 24.50 11.23
N PRO A 74 -6.59 23.22 11.32
CA PRO A 74 -5.66 22.14 11.67
C PRO A 74 -4.49 22.05 10.68
N ARG A 75 -3.26 22.03 11.21
CA ARG A 75 -2.00 21.82 10.48
C ARG A 75 -1.20 20.67 11.06
N ILE A 76 -0.58 19.91 10.19
CA ILE A 76 0.14 18.68 10.53
C ILE A 76 1.52 19.05 11.06
N ASN A 77 1.88 18.60 12.26
CA ASN A 77 3.26 18.58 12.72
C ASN A 77 4.04 17.56 11.88
N THR A 78 4.91 18.04 11.01
CA THR A 78 5.56 17.23 9.99
C THR A 78 6.51 16.18 10.57
N THR A 79 7.22 16.50 11.66
CA THR A 79 8.18 15.59 12.31
C THR A 79 7.43 14.48 13.05
N ASN A 80 6.40 14.82 13.83
CA ASN A 80 5.57 13.83 14.51
C ASN A 80 4.82 12.95 13.51
N ALA A 81 4.35 13.52 12.40
CA ALA A 81 3.70 12.77 11.34
C ALA A 81 4.61 11.70 10.76
N GLN A 82 5.89 11.99 10.51
CA GLN A 82 6.86 10.98 10.05
C GLN A 82 7.09 9.88 11.08
N ALA A 83 7.32 10.24 12.35
CA ALA A 83 7.57 9.25 13.40
C ALA A 83 6.38 8.30 13.58
N VAL A 84 5.16 8.84 13.63
CA VAL A 84 3.94 8.05 13.74
C VAL A 84 3.68 7.24 12.47
N PHE A 85 3.95 7.79 11.29
CA PHE A 85 3.85 7.06 10.03
C PHE A 85 4.74 5.81 10.05
N GLN A 86 6.02 5.97 10.39
CA GLN A 86 6.98 4.88 10.47
C GLN A 86 6.53 3.81 11.46
N GLN A 87 6.11 4.23 12.66
CA GLN A 87 5.63 3.33 13.69
C GLN A 87 4.41 2.51 13.24
N GLN A 88 3.43 3.17 12.62
CA GLN A 88 2.21 2.51 12.17
C GLN A 88 2.46 1.61 10.96
N LEU A 89 3.32 2.02 10.04
CA LEU A 89 3.74 1.19 8.92
C LEU A 89 4.44 -0.08 9.43
N ALA A 90 5.35 0.06 10.40
CA ALA A 90 6.03 -1.06 11.01
C ALA A 90 5.06 -2.05 11.65
N LYS A 91 4.15 -1.56 12.50
CA LYS A 91 3.12 -2.37 13.16
C LYS A 91 2.23 -3.11 12.16
N ASN A 92 1.80 -2.43 11.09
CA ASN A 92 0.90 -3.01 10.11
C ASN A 92 1.57 -4.08 9.24
N LEU A 93 2.89 -4.01 9.05
CA LEU A 93 3.66 -4.94 8.21
C LEU A 93 4.46 -5.98 9.03
N GLY A 94 4.32 -5.99 10.36
CA GLY A 94 5.08 -6.89 11.23
C GLY A 94 6.59 -6.61 11.21
N LEU A 95 6.98 -5.34 11.22
CA LEU A 95 8.37 -4.90 11.22
C LEU A 95 8.74 -4.26 12.57
N ASP A 96 10.04 -4.15 12.83
CA ASP A 96 10.55 -3.37 13.94
C ASP A 96 10.26 -1.87 13.76
N GLU A 97 9.76 -1.22 14.81
CA GLU A 97 9.27 0.17 14.76
C GLU A 97 10.36 1.19 14.44
N THR A 98 11.63 0.89 14.75
CA THR A 98 12.74 1.83 14.61
C THR A 98 13.55 1.57 13.35
N THR A 99 13.85 0.31 13.07
CA THR A 99 14.74 -0.08 11.97
C THR A 99 13.99 -0.49 10.70
N LEU A 100 12.69 -0.76 10.82
CA LEU A 100 11.85 -1.35 9.76
C LEU A 100 12.37 -2.71 9.26
N ASN A 101 13.24 -3.36 10.03
CA ASN A 101 13.65 -4.73 9.74
C ASN A 101 12.50 -5.69 10.03
N PRO A 102 12.35 -6.78 9.24
CA PRO A 102 11.31 -7.76 9.47
C PRO A 102 11.45 -8.43 10.84
N LEU A 103 10.34 -8.54 11.56
CA LEU A 103 10.27 -9.38 12.75
C LEU A 103 10.20 -10.86 12.34
N SER A 104 10.51 -11.75 13.28
CA SER A 104 10.37 -13.19 13.07
C SER A 104 8.93 -13.54 12.65
N GLY A 105 8.78 -14.16 11.48
CA GLY A 105 7.48 -14.52 10.92
C GLY A 105 6.84 -13.47 10.01
N SER A 106 7.46 -12.30 9.82
CA SER A 106 7.01 -11.35 8.80
C SER A 106 7.31 -11.87 7.40
N GLN A 107 6.33 -11.71 6.51
CA GLN A 107 6.45 -12.04 5.09
C GLN A 107 6.93 -10.86 4.24
N VAL A 108 7.16 -9.71 4.88
CA VAL A 108 7.50 -8.44 4.23
C VAL A 108 8.97 -8.15 4.53
N THR A 109 9.76 -7.88 3.50
CA THR A 109 11.14 -7.39 3.66
C THR A 109 11.14 -5.93 4.09
N ARG A 110 12.31 -5.41 4.48
CA ARG A 110 12.43 -3.99 4.85
C ARG A 110 11.91 -3.09 3.70
N PRO A 111 10.88 -2.26 3.95
CA PRO A 111 10.33 -1.37 2.94
C PRO A 111 11.22 -0.15 2.76
N ASP A 112 11.27 0.35 1.53
CA ASP A 112 11.62 1.73 1.22
C ASP A 112 10.33 2.54 1.12
N TYR A 113 10.31 3.76 1.64
CA TYR A 113 9.12 4.61 1.57
C TYR A 113 9.46 6.07 1.31
N VAL A 114 8.50 6.78 0.71
CA VAL A 114 8.49 8.23 0.60
C VAL A 114 7.21 8.75 1.26
N LEU A 115 7.35 9.65 2.22
CA LEU A 115 6.24 10.35 2.85
C LEU A 115 6.37 11.84 2.55
N PHE A 116 5.38 12.39 1.88
CA PHE A 116 5.28 13.81 1.64
C PHE A 116 4.19 14.38 2.52
N VAL A 117 4.54 15.27 3.46
CA VAL A 117 3.59 15.99 4.31
C VAL A 117 3.46 17.41 3.78
N TYR A 118 2.22 17.85 3.56
CA TYR A 118 1.89 19.15 3.01
C TYR A 118 0.90 19.88 3.93
N ASN A 119 1.24 21.10 4.28
CA ASN A 119 0.39 22.10 4.89
C ASN A 119 0.17 23.23 3.87
N VAL A 120 -0.98 23.88 3.92
CA VAL A 120 -1.35 24.93 2.95
C VAL A 120 -0.56 26.23 3.17
N ASP A 121 -0.14 26.47 4.41
CA ASP A 121 0.61 27.66 4.85
C ASP A 121 1.67 27.27 5.91
N ALA A 122 2.49 28.25 6.29
CA ALA A 122 3.56 28.11 7.28
C ALA A 122 3.24 28.82 8.61
N ASP A 123 1.98 29.25 8.82
CA ASP A 123 1.56 30.07 9.97
C ASP A 123 1.91 29.41 11.32
N TYR A 124 1.93 28.07 11.34
CA TYR A 124 2.16 27.23 12.53
C TYR A 124 3.53 26.55 12.56
N ALA A 125 4.52 27.08 11.83
CA ALA A 125 5.84 26.49 11.72
C ALA A 125 6.59 26.40 13.07
N SER A 126 6.34 27.33 14.00
CA SER A 126 6.87 27.30 15.38
C SER A 126 6.50 26.03 16.15
N GLY A 127 5.32 25.47 15.87
CA GLY A 127 4.83 24.22 16.44
C GLY A 127 5.26 22.96 15.68
N GLY A 128 6.14 23.08 14.67
CA GLY A 128 6.61 21.98 13.80
C GLY A 128 5.71 21.70 12.60
N ALA A 129 4.69 22.52 12.34
CA ALA A 129 3.86 22.43 11.16
C ALA A 129 4.46 23.23 9.98
N TYR A 130 5.60 22.75 9.49
CA TYR A 130 6.24 23.33 8.30
C TYR A 130 5.35 23.19 7.06
N LEU A 131 5.53 24.10 6.10
CA LEU A 131 4.72 24.18 4.87
C LEU A 131 4.69 22.86 4.10
N ALA A 132 5.86 22.31 3.77
CA ALA A 132 5.95 20.99 3.15
C ALA A 132 7.25 20.32 3.54
N THR A 133 7.20 19.01 3.78
CA THR A 133 8.40 18.21 4.06
C THR A 133 8.25 16.84 3.43
N LYS A 134 9.26 16.48 2.65
CA LYS A 134 9.42 15.16 2.06
C LYS A 134 10.38 14.36 2.91
N TYR A 135 9.99 13.15 3.27
CA TYR A 135 10.77 12.17 3.99
C TYR A 135 11.01 10.98 3.08
N VAL A 136 12.27 10.58 2.91
CA VAL A 136 12.65 9.41 2.10
C VAL A 136 13.40 8.46 3.01
N PHE A 137 12.83 7.27 3.23
CA PHE A 137 13.50 6.17 3.88
C PHE A 137 13.93 5.18 2.81
N SER A 138 15.23 5.06 2.60
CA SER A 138 15.78 4.11 1.62
C SER A 138 17.06 3.48 2.16
N GLY A 139 17.20 2.17 1.97
CA GLY A 139 18.41 1.46 2.37
C GLY A 139 18.68 1.48 3.88
N GLY A 140 17.66 1.74 4.71
CA GLY A 140 17.79 1.85 6.17
C GLY A 140 18.15 3.25 6.69
N SER A 141 18.21 4.26 5.82
CA SER A 141 18.48 5.64 6.20
C SER A 141 17.29 6.54 5.89
N LEU A 142 16.95 7.42 6.84
CA LEU A 142 15.93 8.46 6.67
C LEU A 142 16.60 9.77 6.26
N THR A 143 16.12 10.37 5.18
CA THR A 143 16.46 11.73 4.77
C THR A 143 15.20 12.59 4.73
N SER A 144 15.36 13.89 4.98
CA SER A 144 14.26 14.85 4.94
C SER A 144 14.62 16.06 4.10
N GLN A 145 13.67 16.56 3.32
CA GLN A 145 13.80 17.76 2.51
C GLN A 145 12.61 18.68 2.76
N SER A 146 12.88 19.90 3.23
CA SER A 146 11.86 20.96 3.29
C SER A 146 11.61 21.52 1.89
N LEU A 147 10.34 21.76 1.58
CA LEU A 147 9.91 22.22 0.27
C LEU A 147 9.00 23.44 0.42
N SER A 148 9.01 24.28 -0.61
CA SER A 148 8.21 25.51 -0.67
C SER A 148 7.28 25.46 -1.89
N PRO A 149 6.20 24.66 -1.83
CA PRO A 149 5.23 24.58 -2.92
C PRO A 149 4.66 25.97 -3.23
N THR A 150 4.61 26.30 -4.51
CA THR A 150 4.04 27.55 -5.01
C THR A 150 2.60 27.33 -5.41
N GLY A 151 1.68 28.00 -4.72
CA GLY A 151 0.26 27.97 -5.04
C GLY A 151 -0.53 26.91 -4.27
N TYR A 152 -1.83 27.16 -4.18
CA TYR A 152 -2.80 26.35 -3.47
C TYR A 152 -4.07 26.26 -4.33
N PRO A 153 -4.59 25.06 -4.64
CA PRO A 153 -4.11 23.72 -4.25
C PRO A 153 -2.78 23.32 -4.92
N THR A 154 -2.08 22.33 -4.34
CA THR A 154 -0.81 21.82 -4.87
C THR A 154 -0.99 20.41 -5.43
N THR A 155 -0.42 20.15 -6.61
CA THR A 155 -0.41 18.81 -7.23
C THR A 155 0.94 18.14 -7.04
N PHE A 156 0.87 16.84 -6.74
CA PHE A 156 2.00 15.94 -6.60
C PHE A 156 1.90 14.86 -7.67
N SER A 157 3.05 14.51 -8.24
CA SER A 157 3.16 13.36 -9.11
C SER A 157 3.81 12.20 -8.36
N VAL A 158 3.20 11.03 -8.46
CA VAL A 158 3.67 9.79 -7.85
C VAL A 158 4.24 8.90 -8.95
N SER A 159 5.45 8.38 -8.72
CA SER A 159 6.13 7.42 -9.58
C SER A 159 6.46 6.14 -8.80
N ASP A 160 7.00 5.13 -9.48
CA ASP A 160 7.39 3.84 -8.87
C ASP A 160 8.63 3.91 -7.97
N THR A 161 9.18 5.12 -7.77
CA THR A 161 10.39 5.33 -6.96
C THR A 161 10.31 6.56 -6.08
N ASP A 162 9.47 7.54 -6.43
CA ASP A 162 9.48 8.83 -5.76
C ASP A 162 8.17 9.60 -5.88
N ILE A 163 8.00 10.59 -5.00
CA ILE A 163 6.95 11.61 -5.04
C ILE A 163 7.60 12.96 -5.30
N VAL A 164 7.15 13.63 -6.36
CA VAL A 164 7.64 14.96 -6.76
C VAL A 164 6.50 15.96 -6.82
N MET A 165 6.79 17.24 -6.57
CA MET A 165 5.80 18.31 -6.76
C MET A 165 5.66 18.59 -8.26
N GLY A 166 4.43 18.85 -8.70
CA GLY A 166 4.11 19.17 -10.09
C GLY A 166 3.17 18.16 -10.74
N ASP A 167 2.91 18.39 -12.03
CA ASP A 167 1.86 17.70 -12.80
C ASP A 167 2.42 16.84 -13.95
N SER A 168 3.69 16.45 -13.87
CA SER A 168 4.45 15.88 -14.98
C SER A 168 4.37 14.35 -15.12
N GLY A 169 3.71 13.63 -14.21
CA GLY A 169 3.66 12.16 -14.26
C GLY A 169 2.25 11.58 -14.42
N ALA A 170 2.21 10.25 -14.57
CA ALA A 170 0.99 9.51 -14.88
C ALA A 170 -0.01 9.48 -13.71
N ILE A 171 0.49 9.39 -12.48
CA ILE A 171 -0.33 9.44 -11.27
C ILE A 171 -0.20 10.85 -10.68
N LYS A 172 -1.35 11.51 -10.52
CA LYS A 172 -1.46 12.89 -10.08
C LYS A 172 -2.35 12.95 -8.86
N VAL A 173 -1.88 13.61 -7.82
CA VAL A 173 -2.59 13.77 -6.55
C VAL A 173 -2.61 15.24 -6.21
N THR A 174 -3.80 15.83 -6.15
CA THR A 174 -3.96 17.23 -5.77
C THR A 174 -4.39 17.31 -4.30
N LEU A 175 -3.63 18.03 -3.48
CA LEU A 175 -3.99 18.36 -2.11
C LEU A 175 -4.50 19.80 -2.05
N ASP A 176 -5.81 19.91 -1.85
CA ASP A 176 -6.54 21.13 -1.54
C ASP A 176 -6.66 21.39 -0.04
N ARG A 177 -6.04 20.57 0.80
CA ARG A 177 -6.06 20.72 2.26
C ARG A 177 -4.77 20.17 2.84
N PRO A 178 -4.43 20.49 4.10
CA PRO A 178 -3.34 19.82 4.79
C PRO A 178 -3.51 18.31 4.70
N GLY A 179 -2.45 17.62 4.33
CA GLY A 179 -2.49 16.19 4.02
C GLY A 179 -1.12 15.59 3.83
N ALA A 180 -1.12 14.31 3.47
CA ALA A 180 0.08 13.59 3.13
C ALA A 180 -0.13 12.69 1.91
N VAL A 181 0.93 12.51 1.13
CA VAL A 181 1.02 11.49 0.09
C VAL A 181 2.14 10.54 0.50
N ALA A 182 1.85 9.25 0.55
CA ALA A 182 2.83 8.24 0.92
C ALA A 182 2.97 7.21 -0.19
N PHE A 183 4.18 6.71 -0.34
CA PHE A 183 4.58 5.68 -1.28
C PHE A 183 5.41 4.66 -0.52
N VAL A 184 5.19 3.38 -0.78
CA VAL A 184 5.98 2.28 -0.21
C VAL A 184 6.33 1.29 -1.30
N LYS A 185 7.57 0.82 -1.25
CA LYS A 185 8.10 -0.27 -2.07
C LYS A 185 8.70 -1.31 -1.14
N THR A 186 8.24 -2.54 -1.25
CA THR A 186 8.77 -3.66 -0.47
C THR A 186 8.77 -4.93 -1.30
N ASN A 187 9.52 -5.93 -0.85
CA ASN A 187 9.40 -7.27 -1.39
C ASN A 187 8.68 -8.17 -0.39
N MET A 188 7.79 -9.02 -0.86
CA MET A 188 7.12 -10.03 -0.06
C MET A 188 7.57 -11.44 -0.46
N THR A 189 7.79 -12.29 0.53
CA THR A 189 8.03 -13.72 0.31
C THR A 189 6.70 -14.39 0.01
N ARG A 190 6.55 -14.93 -1.22
CA ARG A 190 5.36 -15.70 -1.58
C ARG A 190 5.30 -17.00 -0.78
N VAL A 191 4.11 -17.36 -0.30
CA VAL A 191 3.85 -18.69 0.28
C VAL A 191 3.93 -19.78 -0.81
N THR A 192 3.61 -19.42 -2.07
CA THR A 192 3.62 -20.33 -3.22
C THR A 192 4.32 -19.69 -4.42
N GLY A 193 5.29 -20.38 -5.02
CA GLY A 193 6.06 -19.93 -6.19
C GLY A 193 7.53 -19.61 -5.88
N THR A 194 8.33 -19.40 -6.94
CA THR A 194 9.77 -19.11 -6.83
C THR A 194 10.03 -17.62 -6.84
N GLY A 195 10.51 -17.09 -5.71
CA GLY A 195 11.11 -15.76 -5.61
C GLY A 195 10.25 -14.70 -4.92
N PRO A 196 10.89 -13.64 -4.40
CA PRO A 196 10.20 -12.52 -3.79
C PRO A 196 9.43 -11.71 -4.85
N GLU A 197 8.27 -11.20 -4.46
CA GLU A 197 7.46 -10.30 -5.30
C GLU A 197 7.61 -8.86 -4.82
N THR A 198 7.99 -7.95 -5.72
CA THR A 198 8.04 -6.52 -5.42
C THR A 198 6.63 -5.94 -5.46
N ILE A 199 6.21 -5.37 -4.34
CA ILE A 199 4.94 -4.67 -4.19
C ILE A 199 5.22 -3.18 -4.04
N THR A 200 4.55 -2.41 -4.88
CA THR A 200 4.61 -0.95 -4.89
C THR A 200 3.22 -0.39 -4.68
N LYS A 201 3.05 0.43 -3.65
CA LYS A 201 1.77 1.06 -3.30
C LYS A 201 1.94 2.52 -2.94
N TRP A 202 0.89 3.29 -3.19
CA TRP A 202 0.81 4.67 -2.78
C TRP A 202 -0.57 4.98 -2.19
N VAL A 203 -0.64 6.03 -1.39
CA VAL A 203 -1.88 6.52 -0.81
C VAL A 203 -1.79 8.03 -0.62
N SER A 204 -2.94 8.70 -0.63
CA SER A 204 -3.06 10.07 -0.18
C SER A 204 -4.12 10.17 0.92
N ALA A 205 -3.85 11.03 1.89
CA ALA A 205 -4.76 11.33 2.99
C ALA A 205 -4.78 12.84 3.22
N LYS A 206 -5.95 13.39 3.54
CA LYS A 206 -6.12 14.83 3.81
C LYS A 206 -7.01 15.05 5.01
N ILE A 207 -6.78 16.15 5.73
CA ILE A 207 -7.62 16.58 6.84
C ILE A 207 -8.93 17.14 6.29
N ILE A 208 -10.06 16.68 6.82
CA ILE A 208 -11.37 17.25 6.55
C ILE A 208 -11.82 18.03 7.78
N SER A 209 -11.73 19.36 7.73
CA SER A 209 -12.33 20.28 8.72
C SER A 209 -13.66 20.85 8.20
N ARG A 210 -14.58 21.11 9.14
CA ARG A 210 -15.90 21.70 8.88
C ARG A 210 -15.82 23.20 8.55
N ASN A 211 -14.80 23.90 9.04
CA ASN A 211 -14.68 25.36 8.96
C ASN A 211 -13.86 25.87 7.76
N GLY A 212 -13.48 24.99 6.82
CA GLY A 212 -12.52 25.36 5.77
C GLY A 212 -11.08 25.25 6.26
N ILE A 213 -10.17 26.01 5.64
CA ILE A 213 -8.69 25.88 5.77
C ILE A 213 -8.10 26.83 6.79
#